data_AF-A0A3A0FEN1-F1
#
_entry.id   AF-A0A3A0FEN1-F1
#
_cell.length_a   1.000
_cell.length_b   1.000
_cell.length_c   1.000
_cell.angle_alpha   90.00
_cell.angle_beta   90.00
_cell.angle_gamma   90.00
#
_symmetry.space_group_name_H-M   'P 1'
#
loop_
_entity.id
_entity.type
_entity.pdbx_description
1 polymer ?
#
loop_
_entity_poly.entity_id
_entity_poly.type
_entity_poly.pdbx_seq_one_letter_code
_entity_poly.pdbx_strand_id
1 'polypeptide(L)'
;MIPLGYFLIAWIVLLGLYAVLVLLTLLQMIRHGLHTPAAYISTFLFIIVILAVVIGSGLYFSGVDWTGGIDLLPDGLNLFFFGGGAKNISL
;
A
#
# COMPACT_ATOMS: atom_id res chain seq x y z
N MET A 1 -0.23 1.14 -18.41
CA MET A 1 -1.35 0.35 -17.87
C MET A 1 -0.89 -0.97 -17.27
N ILE A 2 -0.81 -1.04 -15.93
CA ILE A 2 -0.63 -2.31 -15.19
C ILE A 2 -2.03 -2.91 -14.97
N PRO A 3 -2.26 -4.21 -15.21
CA PRO A 3 -3.55 -4.81 -14.90
C PRO A 3 -3.86 -4.63 -13.41
N LEU A 4 -5.03 -4.06 -13.12
CA LEU A 4 -5.43 -3.73 -11.76
C LEU A 4 -5.30 -4.94 -10.82
N GLY A 5 -5.69 -6.12 -11.27
CA GLY A 5 -5.60 -7.35 -10.47
C GLY A 5 -4.20 -7.64 -9.92
N TYR A 6 -3.14 -7.45 -10.71
CA TYR A 6 -1.76 -7.65 -10.23
C TYR A 6 -1.36 -6.62 -9.17
N PHE A 7 -1.78 -5.37 -9.34
CA PHE A 7 -1.55 -4.32 -8.36
C PHE A 7 -2.27 -4.62 -7.04
N LEU A 8 -3.53 -5.05 -7.08
CA LEU A 8 -4.30 -5.39 -5.88
C LEU A 8 -3.70 -6.60 -5.15
N ILE A 9 -3.26 -7.63 -5.88
CA ILE A 9 -2.58 -8.78 -5.27
C ILE A 9 -1.28 -8.35 -4.58
N ALA A 10 -0.45 -7.57 -5.26
CA ALA A 10 0.79 -7.05 -4.68
C ALA A 10 0.51 -6.17 -3.43
N TRP A 11 -0.53 -5.35 -3.47
CA TRP A 11 -0.97 -4.54 -2.34
C TRP A 11 -1.38 -5.39 -1.13
N ILE A 12 -2.18 -6.44 -1.33
CA ILE A 12 -2.57 -7.37 -0.25
C ILE A 12 -1.35 -8.06 0.34
N VAL A 13 -0.43 -8.54 -0.51
CA VAL A 13 0.80 -9.21 -0.05
C VAL A 13 1.65 -8.27 0.81
N LEU A 14 1.81 -7.01 0.39
CA LEU A 14 2.54 -6.01 1.16
C LEU A 14 1.87 -5.70 2.51
N LEU A 15 0.54 -5.56 2.54
CA LEU A 15 -0.21 -5.38 3.78
C LEU A 15 -0.04 -6.57 4.73
N GLY A 16 -0.09 -7.80 4.20
CA GLY A 16 0.13 -9.01 4.97
C GLY A 16 1.53 -9.08 5.58
N LEU A 17 2.58 -8.83 4.78
CA LEU A 17 3.96 -8.78 5.27
C LEU A 17 4.13 -7.72 6.35
N TYR A 18 3.55 -6.52 6.14
CA TYR A 18 3.62 -5.45 7.11
C TYR A 18 2.93 -5.82 8.43
N ALA A 19 1.74 -6.41 8.38
CA ALA A 19 1.03 -6.89 9.57
C ALA A 19 1.84 -7.92 10.36
N VAL A 20 2.49 -8.87 9.67
CA VAL A 20 3.36 -9.88 10.30
C VAL A 20 4.55 -9.21 11.00
N LEU A 21 5.22 -8.25 10.34
CA LEU A 21 6.36 -7.54 10.93
C LEU A 21 5.96 -6.74 12.18
N VAL A 22 4.81 -6.07 12.15
CA VAL A 22 4.29 -5.33 13.30
C VAL A 22 3.94 -6.29 14.45
N LEU A 23 3.32 -7.44 14.17
CA LEU A 23 3.03 -8.45 15.18
C LEU A 23 4.31 -9.01 15.81
N LEU A 24 5.31 -9.36 15.00
CA LEU A 24 6.62 -9.82 15.48
C LEU A 24 7.29 -8.77 16.35
N THR A 25 7.22 -7.51 15.95
CA THR A 25 7.75 -6.38 16.71
C THR A 25 7.07 -6.32 18.09
N LEU A 26 5.74 -6.35 18.14
CA LEU A 26 4.99 -6.32 19.40
C LEU A 26 5.38 -7.51 20.32
N LEU A 27 5.48 -8.72 19.76
CA LEU A 27 5.90 -9.91 20.50
C LEU A 27 7.32 -9.76 21.07
N GLN A 28 8.25 -9.17 20.30
CA GLN A 28 9.60 -8.88 20.80
C GLN A 28 9.59 -7.84 21.91
N MET A 29 8.78 -6.77 21.79
CA MET A 29 8.65 -5.76 22.84
C MET A 29 8.18 -6.40 24.15
N ILE A 30 7.13 -7.22 24.07
CA ILE A 30 6.57 -7.94 25.23
C ILE A 30 7.60 -8.90 25.83
N ARG A 31 8.29 -9.69 24.98
CA ARG A 31 9.27 -10.69 25.42
C ARG A 31 10.49 -10.07 26.11
N HIS A 32 11.03 -8.99 25.54
CA HIS A 32 12.24 -8.36 26.02
C HIS A 32 11.98 -7.24 27.03
N GLY A 33 10.71 -6.97 27.35
CA GLY A 33 10.33 -5.99 28.38
C GLY A 33 10.80 -4.59 28.00
N LEU A 34 10.30 -4.04 26.89
CA LEU A 34 10.62 -2.67 26.50
C LEU A 34 10.14 -1.70 27.59
N HIS A 35 11.03 -0.80 28.03
CA HIS A 35 10.79 0.04 29.20
C HIS A 35 9.79 1.19 28.96
N THR A 36 9.47 1.49 27.69
CA THR A 36 8.66 2.66 27.32
C THR A 36 7.23 2.25 26.93
N PRO A 37 6.22 2.60 27.75
CA PRO A 37 4.81 2.31 27.45
C PRO A 37 4.32 2.92 26.12
N ALA A 38 4.90 4.06 25.74
CA ALA A 38 4.59 4.75 24.49
C ALA A 38 4.83 3.87 23.24
N ALA A 39 5.85 3.00 23.27
CA ALA A 39 6.17 2.11 22.15
C ALA A 39 5.11 1.01 21.97
N TYR A 40 4.54 0.49 23.06
CA TYR A 40 3.44 -0.48 22.98
C TYR A 40 2.18 0.17 22.42
N ILE A 41 1.83 1.36 22.91
CA ILE A 41 0.64 2.09 22.47
C ILE A 41 0.74 2.43 20.98
N SER A 42 1.88 2.96 20.52
CA SER A 42 2.06 3.28 19.10
C SER A 42 1.99 2.04 18.21
N THR A 43 2.66 0.94 18.61
CA THR A 43 2.63 -0.33 17.86
C THR A 43 1.21 -0.92 17.81
N PHE A 44 0.45 -0.82 18.89
CA PHE A 44 -0.95 -1.24 18.92
C PHE A 44 -1.85 -0.37 18.02
N LEU A 45 -1.67 0.95 18.04
CA LEU A 45 -2.36 1.87 17.13
C LEU A 45 -2.05 1.55 15.66
N PHE A 46 -0.80 1.21 15.34
CA PHE A 46 -0.43 0.76 13.99
C PHE A 46 -1.22 -0.48 13.56
N ILE A 47 -1.43 -1.46 14.45
CA ILE A 47 -2.26 -2.64 14.14
C ILE A 47 -3.70 -2.23 13.81
N ILE A 48 -4.29 -1.31 14.56
CA ILE A 48 -5.64 -0.80 14.30
C ILE A 48 -5.73 -0.11 12.94
N VAL A 49 -4.75 0.75 12.61
CA VAL A 49 -4.70 1.45 11.32
C VAL A 49 -4.58 0.45 10.17
N ILE A 50 -3.73 -0.58 10.31
CA ILE A 50 -3.61 -1.65 9.31
C ILE A 50 -4.94 -2.36 9.11
N LEU A 51 -5.64 -2.69 10.20
CA LEU A 51 -6.97 -3.31 10.14
C LEU A 51 -7.97 -2.44 9.36
N ALA A 52 -8.00 -1.14 9.62
CA ALA A 52 -8.84 -0.21 8.89
C ALA A 52 -8.48 -0.15 7.40
N VAL A 53 -7.19 -0.13 7.06
CA VAL A 53 -6.71 -0.15 5.67
C VAL A 53 -7.08 -1.45 4.96
N VAL A 54 -6.96 -2.59 5.64
CA VAL A 54 -7.34 -3.90 5.09
C VAL A 54 -8.84 -3.95 4.80
N ILE A 55 -9.68 -3.51 5.75
CA ILE A 55 -11.14 -3.46 5.56
C ILE A 55 -11.50 -2.50 4.42
N GLY A 56 -10.94 -1.29 4.41
CA GLY A 56 -11.17 -0.30 3.36
C GLY A 56 -10.73 -0.80 1.98
N SER A 57 -9.59 -1.48 1.90
CA SER A 57 -9.11 -2.12 0.66
C SER A 57 -10.06 -3.24 0.22
N GLY A 58 -10.55 -4.07 1.14
CA GLY A 58 -11.52 -5.12 0.83
C GLY A 58 -12.85 -4.58 0.28
N LEU A 59 -13.35 -3.48 0.86
CA LEU A 59 -14.53 -2.79 0.34
C LEU A 59 -14.30 -2.22 -1.05
N TYR A 60 -13.14 -1.58 -1.28
CA TYR A 60 -12.76 -1.09 -2.61
C TYR A 60 -12.71 -2.22 -3.65
N PHE A 61 -12.10 -3.36 -3.32
CA PHE A 61 -11.99 -4.51 -4.23
C PHE A 61 -13.32 -5.12 -4.63
N SER A 62 -14.33 -5.02 -3.77
CA SER A 62 -15.68 -5.50 -4.08
C SER A 62 -16.42 -4.63 -5.09
N GLY A 63 -16.01 -3.37 -5.25
CA GLY A 63 -16.69 -2.39 -6.10
C GLY A 63 -16.00 -2.10 -7.44
N VAL A 64 -14.82 -2.67 -7.69
CA VAL A 64 -14.01 -2.33 -8.85
C VAL A 64 -13.92 -3.47 -9.84
N ASP A 65 -13.97 -3.14 -11.14
CA ASP A 65 -13.74 -4.08 -12.22
C ASP A 65 -12.26 -4.43 -12.35
N TRP A 66 -11.94 -5.70 -12.16
CA TRP A 66 -10.58 -6.26 -12.13
C TRP A 66 -9.93 -6.35 -13.51
N THR A 67 -10.72 -6.21 -14.58
CA THR A 67 -10.24 -6.28 -15.96
C THR A 67 -9.64 -4.97 -16.46
N GLY A 68 -9.84 -3.87 -15.73
CA GLY A 68 -9.28 -2.57 -16.03
C GLY A 68 -7.76 -2.49 -15.83
N GLY A 69 -7.11 -1.59 -16.59
CA GLY A 69 -5.72 -1.20 -16.37
C GLY A 69 -5.63 0.05 -15.51
N ILE A 70 -4.70 0.07 -14.55
CA ILE A 70 -4.30 1.30 -13.86
C ILE A 70 -3.15 1.96 -14.63
N ASP A 71 -3.27 3.26 -14.86
CA ASP A 71 -2.11 4.10 -15.18
C ASP A 71 -1.57 4.76 -13.92
N LEU A 72 -0.37 4.34 -13.53
CA LEU A 72 0.34 4.84 -12.35
C LEU A 72 0.99 6.21 -12.57
N LEU A 73 1.06 6.66 -13.84
CA LEU A 73 1.64 7.93 -14.25
C LEU A 73 0.62 8.66 -15.12
N PRO A 74 0.01 9.75 -14.61
CA PRO A 74 -0.76 10.66 -15.45
C PRO A 74 0.14 11.24 -16.54
N ASP A 75 -0.37 11.44 -17.75
CA ASP A 75 0.40 11.94 -18.89
C ASP A 75 1.15 13.26 -18.59
N GLY A 76 0.62 14.08 -17.69
CA GLY A 76 1.27 15.31 -17.21
C GLY A 76 2.52 15.11 -16.34
N LEU A 77 2.64 13.98 -15.63
CA LEU A 77 3.80 13.63 -14.80
C LEU A 77 4.87 12.88 -15.60
N ASN A 78 4.51 12.14 -16.64
CA ASN A 78 5.48 11.56 -17.58
C ASN A 78 6.33 12.63 -18.27
N LEU A 79 5.70 13.76 -18.65
CA LEU A 79 6.40 14.90 -19.23
C LEU A 79 7.41 15.55 -18.26
N PHE A 80 7.09 15.52 -16.96
CA PHE A 80 7.89 16.12 -15.88
C PHE A 80 9.06 15.23 -15.42
N PHE A 81 8.85 13.91 -15.29
CA PHE A 81 9.88 12.99 -14.81
C PHE A 81 10.85 12.50 -15.89
N PHE A 82 10.39 12.38 -17.15
CA PHE A 82 11.18 11.74 -18.22
C PHE A 82 11.69 12.70 -19.29
N GLY A 83 11.50 14.01 -19.11
CA GLY A 83 12.13 15.03 -19.94
C GLY A 83 11.82 14.90 -21.43
N GLY A 84 10.71 15.49 -21.88
CA GLY A 84 10.56 16.00 -23.24
C GLY A 84 10.99 15.08 -24.38
N GLY A 85 10.28 13.97 -24.58
CA GLY A 85 10.29 13.24 -25.85
C GLY A 85 9.14 13.70 -26.74
N ALA A 86 9.25 14.88 -27.36
CA ALA A 86 8.31 15.30 -28.39
C ALA A 86 8.29 14.28 -29.54
N LYS A 87 7.24 13.45 -29.60
CA LYS A 87 6.86 12.74 -30.82
C LYS A 87 5.48 13.24 -31.24
N ASN A 88 5.53 14.27 -32.08
CA ASN A 88 4.57 14.64 -33.13
C ASN A 88 3.11 14.29 -32.87
N ILE A 89 2.38 15.28 -32.36
CA ILE A 89 0.97 15.46 -32.71
C ILE A 89 0.97 15.93 -34.17
N SER A 90 0.90 14.99 -35.12
CA SER A 90 0.51 15.29 -36.49
C SER A 90 -0.98 15.00 -36.64
N LEU A 91 -1.74 16.09 -36.78
CA LEU A 91 -3.07 16.27 -37.37
C LEU A 91 -4.03 15.06 -37.36
#